data_AF-A0A8C4ERG3-F1
#
_entry.id   AF-A0A8C4ERG3-F1
#
_cell.length_a   1.000
_cell.length_b   1.000
_cell.length_c   1.000
_cell.angle_alpha   90.00
_cell.angle_beta   90.00
_cell.angle_gamma   90.00
#
_symmetry.space_group_name_H-M   'P 1'
#
loop_
_entity.id
_entity.type
_entity.pdbx_description
1 polymer ?
#
loop_
_entity_poly.entity_id
_entity_poly.type
_entity_poly.pdbx_seq_one_letter_code
_entity_poly.pdbx_strand_id
1 'polypeptide(L)'
;MSVGMSPKMDLETALKGCSTALGFFLNNRFADALALLKPWRNQSMYHAMGYSSILLMQAGMTFDPHDIDAAMASLRESLQTCQRFQQCHKPLKSDLDGRLKEMHAELCYAEVLLQKAFLTFLDESIIGFIKGGMKIRNSYQIYKDCQALANVTKDTEKQKSTHIHFRGGVNMGIGSFNLMLSLLPSRVLRLMEFLGFSGDREVGLSELREGAASNSLRSILSTLTLLIYGTHFLPSGTGEGNLTEAEALLEPYKEKFPNGALILFYTARIALLKGNITFAQEKFLACIAAQEEWRQIHHLCSWELMWAYSFELNWREAYRYADILCKESKWSQAVYVFQKAAILSMLPEEEVTELGEDVVELFRQVDGLRLRIAGKSIPTEKFAAKKAQRYSSSNPVKLAVPALEMLYVWNGFTVVGKRPDLTESILTILEKAEEQLRDDPDPSEYHVDDQCVVQLLKGLCLRQLGRLVQAESCFNHVISRCGHLNTLIVLNIFLDIIVYMAFRSINGKYKIDSKI
;
A
#
# COMPACT_ATOMS: atom_id res chain seq x y z
N MET A 1 -27.28 49.29 16.62
CA MET A 1 -26.85 47.89 16.81
C MET A 1 -26.03 47.48 15.60
N SER A 2 -24.71 47.48 15.74
CA SER A 2 -23.79 46.99 14.71
C SER A 2 -23.98 45.47 14.60
N VAL A 3 -24.47 45.02 13.45
CA VAL A 3 -24.43 43.61 13.08
C VAL A 3 -22.95 43.21 13.05
N GLY A 4 -22.51 42.47 14.08
CA GLY A 4 -21.15 41.98 14.17
C GLY A 4 -20.88 41.10 12.96
N MET A 5 -20.05 41.59 12.03
CA MET A 5 -19.51 40.78 10.94
C MET A 5 -18.80 39.59 11.59
N SER A 6 -19.22 38.36 11.28
CA SER A 6 -18.47 37.17 11.67
C SER A 6 -17.01 37.35 11.23
N PRO A 7 -16.00 37.08 12.07
CA PRO A 7 -14.61 37.23 11.67
C PRO A 7 -14.36 36.37 10.43
N LYS A 8 -13.95 37.01 9.33
CA LYS A 8 -13.65 36.35 8.06
C LYS A 8 -12.39 35.50 8.27
N MET A 9 -12.49 34.19 8.05
CA MET A 9 -11.37 33.24 8.21
C MET A 9 -10.21 33.61 7.28
N ASP A 10 -9.10 34.08 7.84
CA ASP A 10 -7.87 34.35 7.07
C ASP A 10 -7.04 33.06 6.86
N LEU A 11 -6.04 33.14 5.98
CA LEU A 11 -5.23 32.00 5.57
C LEU A 11 -4.35 31.45 6.70
N GLU A 12 -3.76 32.31 7.53
CA GLU A 12 -2.87 31.89 8.61
C GLU A 12 -3.67 31.20 9.72
N THR A 13 -4.81 31.76 10.09
CA THR A 13 -5.74 31.15 11.05
C THR A 13 -6.26 29.81 10.52
N ALA A 14 -6.55 29.71 9.22
CA ALA A 14 -6.95 28.44 8.62
C ALA A 14 -5.86 27.36 8.66
N LEU A 15 -4.61 27.72 8.36
CA LEU A 15 -3.46 26.82 8.43
C LEU A 15 -3.20 26.34 9.85
N LYS A 16 -3.29 27.23 10.85
CA LYS A 16 -3.16 26.87 12.27
C LYS A 16 -4.28 25.92 12.69
N GLY A 17 -5.53 26.23 12.38
CA GLY A 17 -6.68 25.38 12.68
C GLY A 17 -6.56 23.98 12.07
N CYS A 18 -6.13 23.88 10.81
CA CYS A 18 -5.89 22.60 10.15
C CYS A 18 -4.68 21.84 10.72
N SER A 19 -3.64 22.55 11.18
CA SER A 19 -2.50 21.93 11.86
C SER A 19 -2.91 21.33 13.21
N THR A 20 -3.82 21.99 13.94
CA THR A 20 -4.43 21.44 15.16
C THR A 20 -5.31 20.24 14.85
N ALA A 21 -6.15 20.30 13.80
CA ALA A 21 -6.96 19.16 13.38
C ALA A 21 -6.10 17.95 12.99
N LEU A 22 -4.98 18.17 12.30
CA LEU A 22 -4.01 17.13 12.00
C LEU A 22 -3.39 16.54 13.28
N GLY A 23 -3.09 17.38 14.27
CA GLY A 23 -2.63 16.92 15.58
C GLY A 23 -3.64 16.04 16.32
N PHE A 24 -4.94 16.35 16.23
CA PHE A 24 -5.99 15.46 16.74
C PHE A 24 -6.04 14.15 15.98
N PHE A 25 -6.00 14.21 14.64
CA PHE A 25 -6.00 13.03 13.78
C PHE A 25 -4.84 12.07 14.11
N LEU A 26 -3.62 12.60 14.23
CA LEU A 26 -2.42 11.79 14.53
C LEU A 26 -2.39 11.25 15.97
N ASN A 27 -3.22 11.79 16.86
CA ASN A 27 -3.46 11.28 18.22
C ASN A 27 -4.77 10.48 18.33
N ASN A 28 -5.27 9.93 17.21
CA ASN A 28 -6.47 9.09 17.16
C ASN A 28 -7.78 9.77 17.56
N ARG A 29 -7.81 11.10 17.68
CA ARG A 29 -9.00 11.88 18.00
C ARG A 29 -9.71 12.31 16.70
N PHE A 30 -10.18 11.33 15.94
CA PHE A 30 -10.70 11.56 14.59
C PHE A 30 -11.98 12.40 14.60
N ALA A 31 -12.90 12.13 15.52
CA ALA A 31 -14.11 12.91 15.70
C ALA A 31 -13.81 14.40 16.01
N ASP A 32 -12.83 14.69 16.86
CA ASP A 32 -12.43 16.06 17.19
C ASP A 32 -11.80 16.79 16.01
N ALA A 33 -10.99 16.09 15.20
CA ALA A 33 -10.44 16.64 13.97
C ALA A 33 -11.58 17.05 13.00
N LEU A 34 -12.57 16.18 12.79
CA LEU A 34 -13.73 16.47 11.95
C LEU A 34 -14.59 17.61 12.52
N ALA A 35 -14.84 17.63 13.83
CA ALA A 35 -15.61 18.66 14.51
C ALA A 35 -14.96 20.04 14.39
N LEU A 36 -13.63 20.10 14.43
CA LEU A 36 -12.88 21.35 14.23
C LEU A 36 -12.96 21.85 12.78
N LEU A 37 -12.92 20.94 11.80
CA LEU A 37 -12.88 21.29 10.38
C LEU A 37 -14.26 21.66 9.80
N LYS A 38 -15.30 20.95 10.22
CA LYS A 38 -16.66 21.02 9.65
C LYS A 38 -17.27 22.43 9.59
N PRO A 39 -17.20 23.30 10.62
CA PRO A 39 -17.84 24.61 10.61
C PRO A 39 -17.32 25.55 9.51
N TRP A 40 -16.06 25.37 9.13
CA TRP A 40 -15.34 26.27 8.22
C TRP A 40 -15.21 25.75 6.80
N ARG A 41 -15.71 24.53 6.52
CA ARG A 41 -15.53 23.84 5.24
C ARG A 41 -16.07 24.61 4.03
N ASN A 42 -17.06 25.48 4.22
CA ASN A 42 -17.65 26.30 3.14
C ASN A 42 -16.99 27.69 3.00
N GLN A 43 -16.11 28.05 3.94
CA GLN A 43 -15.50 29.39 4.05
C GLN A 43 -13.98 29.37 3.88
N SER A 44 -13.34 28.22 3.98
CA SER A 44 -11.89 28.09 3.95
C SER A 44 -11.46 26.87 3.12
N MET A 45 -10.61 27.11 2.11
CA MET A 45 -10.08 26.07 1.23
C MET A 45 -9.39 24.93 1.98
N TYR A 46 -8.65 25.25 3.05
CA TYR A 46 -7.90 24.29 3.85
C TYR A 46 -8.80 23.43 4.73
N HIS A 47 -9.80 24.02 5.36
CA HIS A 47 -10.78 23.26 6.15
C HIS A 47 -11.64 22.37 5.25
N ALA A 48 -12.04 22.88 4.08
CA ALA A 48 -12.76 22.11 3.07
C ALA A 48 -11.98 20.88 2.66
N MET A 49 -10.73 21.09 2.22
CA MET A 49 -9.82 20.02 1.81
C MET A 49 -9.58 19.03 2.96
N GLY A 50 -9.16 19.50 4.14
CA GLY A 50 -8.86 18.64 5.29
C GLY A 50 -10.06 17.79 5.71
N TYR A 51 -11.26 18.38 5.77
CA TYR A 51 -12.49 17.65 6.08
C TYR A 51 -12.77 16.56 5.04
N SER A 52 -12.68 16.90 3.75
CA SER A 52 -12.88 15.92 2.68
C SER A 52 -11.78 14.85 2.63
N SER A 53 -10.54 15.16 3.01
CA SER A 53 -9.43 14.21 3.09
C SER A 53 -9.68 13.13 4.16
N ILE A 54 -10.22 13.51 5.32
CA ILE A 54 -10.53 12.55 6.39
C ILE A 54 -11.69 11.64 5.94
N LEU A 55 -12.75 12.21 5.35
CA LEU A 55 -13.86 11.42 4.82
C LEU A 55 -13.42 10.48 3.68
N LEU A 56 -12.51 10.94 2.80
CA LEU A 56 -11.89 10.11 1.78
C LEU A 56 -11.18 8.91 2.38
N MET A 57 -10.40 9.13 3.45
CA MET A 57 -9.68 8.06 4.11
C MET A 57 -10.65 7.03 4.71
N GLN A 58 -11.74 7.50 5.35
CA GLN A 58 -12.81 6.62 5.84
C GLN A 58 -13.44 5.81 4.70
N ALA A 59 -13.88 6.48 3.64
CA ALA A 59 -14.49 5.85 2.46
C ALA A 59 -13.59 4.83 1.78
N GLY A 60 -12.29 5.16 1.65
CA GLY A 60 -11.28 4.24 1.16
C GLY A 60 -11.24 3.00 2.06
N MET A 61 -10.99 3.18 3.36
CA MET A 61 -10.80 2.04 4.25
C MET A 61 -12.06 1.19 4.47
N THR A 62 -13.27 1.77 4.52
CA THR A 62 -14.50 1.03 4.79
C THR A 62 -15.02 0.31 3.55
N PHE A 63 -14.72 0.86 2.36
CA PHE A 63 -15.31 0.44 1.08
C PHE A 63 -16.85 0.42 1.12
N ASP A 64 -17.45 1.22 2.00
CA ASP A 64 -18.90 1.28 2.17
C ASP A 64 -19.50 2.31 1.19
N PRO A 65 -20.54 1.95 0.42
CA PRO A 65 -21.16 2.87 -0.53
C PRO A 65 -21.62 4.19 0.10
N HIS A 66 -22.13 4.16 1.33
CA HIS A 66 -22.59 5.37 2.02
C HIS A 66 -21.42 6.32 2.32
N ASP A 67 -20.30 5.78 2.79
CA ASP A 67 -19.10 6.57 3.09
C ASP A 67 -18.47 7.11 1.81
N ILE A 68 -18.42 6.29 0.75
CA ILE A 68 -17.95 6.71 -0.58
C ILE A 68 -18.78 7.86 -1.12
N ASP A 69 -20.12 7.79 -1.03
CA ASP A 69 -21.01 8.85 -1.48
C ASP A 69 -20.84 10.13 -0.66
N ALA A 70 -20.73 10.01 0.67
CA ALA A 70 -20.49 11.14 1.57
C ALA A 70 -19.15 11.83 1.28
N ALA A 71 -18.08 11.06 1.07
CA ALA A 71 -16.77 11.58 0.69
C ALA A 71 -16.80 12.24 -0.70
N MET A 72 -17.46 11.61 -1.68
CA MET A 72 -17.62 12.17 -3.03
C MET A 72 -18.41 13.48 -3.04
N ALA A 73 -19.47 13.59 -2.24
CA ALA A 73 -20.22 14.83 -2.06
C ALA A 73 -19.34 15.92 -1.43
N SER A 74 -18.63 15.59 -0.34
CA SER A 74 -17.72 16.53 0.31
C SER A 74 -16.60 17.00 -0.60
N LEU A 75 -15.99 16.12 -1.41
CA LEU A 75 -14.96 16.50 -2.38
C LEU A 75 -15.51 17.44 -3.47
N ARG A 76 -16.77 17.27 -3.91
CA ARG A 76 -17.43 18.20 -4.84
C ARG A 76 -17.60 19.58 -4.21
N GLU A 77 -18.06 19.65 -2.97
CA GLU A 77 -18.20 20.92 -2.21
C GLU A 77 -16.83 21.60 -2.00
N SER A 78 -15.79 20.83 -1.68
CA SER A 78 -14.43 21.34 -1.51
C SER A 78 -13.86 21.93 -2.81
N LEU A 79 -14.08 21.29 -3.96
CA LEU A 79 -13.68 21.86 -5.27
C LEU A 79 -14.36 23.18 -5.55
N GLN A 80 -15.68 23.29 -5.31
CA GLN A 80 -16.43 24.54 -5.47
C GLN A 80 -15.89 25.63 -4.55
N THR A 81 -15.58 25.28 -3.30
CA THR A 81 -14.99 26.22 -2.33
C THR A 81 -13.65 26.74 -2.83
N CYS A 82 -12.75 25.87 -3.30
CA CYS A 82 -11.45 26.28 -3.85
C CYS A 82 -11.60 27.17 -5.11
N GLN A 83 -12.54 26.84 -6.01
CA GLN A 83 -12.80 27.63 -7.23
C GLN A 83 -13.27 29.06 -6.94
N ARG A 84 -14.04 29.27 -5.87
CA ARG A 84 -14.44 30.64 -5.46
C ARG A 84 -13.23 31.52 -5.16
N PHE A 85 -12.16 30.96 -4.59
CA PHE A 85 -10.93 31.70 -4.32
C PHE A 85 -10.08 31.93 -5.59
N GLN A 86 -10.18 31.06 -6.60
CA GLN A 86 -9.54 31.27 -7.91
C GLN A 86 -10.25 32.36 -8.74
N GLN A 87 -11.58 32.42 -8.69
CA GLN A 87 -12.37 33.35 -9.50
C GLN A 87 -12.51 34.75 -8.90
N CYS A 88 -11.96 34.99 -7.70
CA CYS A 88 -12.16 36.26 -6.98
C CYS A 88 -11.37 37.47 -7.54
N HIS A 89 -10.55 37.34 -8.59
CA HIS A 89 -9.87 38.50 -9.20
C HIS A 89 -9.88 38.54 -10.73
N LYS A 90 -10.51 39.59 -11.27
CA LYS A 90 -10.18 40.18 -12.58
C LYS A 90 -8.83 40.92 -12.46
N PRO A 91 -8.06 41.13 -13.55
CA PRO A 91 -6.68 41.60 -13.48
C PRO A 91 -6.62 43.06 -13.05
N LEU A 92 -6.54 43.28 -11.73
CA LEU A 92 -6.19 44.57 -11.15
C LEU A 92 -5.03 44.33 -10.18
N LYS A 93 -3.82 44.50 -10.73
CA LYS A 93 -2.56 44.88 -10.09
C LYS A 93 -2.36 44.51 -8.60
N SER A 94 -1.38 43.61 -8.38
CA SER A 94 -0.32 43.73 -7.37
C SER A 94 -0.69 43.75 -5.88
N ASP A 95 -1.56 42.85 -5.40
CA ASP A 95 -1.54 42.49 -3.97
C ASP A 95 -0.88 41.10 -3.80
N LEU A 96 0.29 41.09 -3.14
CA LEU A 96 1.05 39.88 -2.83
C LEU A 96 0.21 38.91 -1.99
N ASP A 97 -0.68 39.40 -1.14
CA ASP A 97 -1.55 38.57 -0.30
C ASP A 97 -2.68 37.89 -1.08
N GLY A 98 -3.27 38.60 -2.04
CA GLY A 98 -4.25 38.05 -2.98
C GLY A 98 -3.65 36.94 -3.84
N ARG A 99 -2.46 37.17 -4.40
CA ARG A 99 -1.75 36.17 -5.21
C ARG A 99 -1.41 34.91 -4.40
N LEU A 100 -0.94 35.08 -3.16
CA LEU A 100 -0.63 33.93 -2.30
C LEU A 100 -1.87 33.10 -1.98
N LYS A 101 -3.01 33.74 -1.70
CA LYS A 101 -4.29 33.02 -1.48
C LYS A 101 -4.73 32.23 -2.71
N GLU A 102 -4.55 32.78 -3.91
CA GLU A 102 -4.84 32.11 -5.17
C GLU A 102 -3.94 30.87 -5.35
N MET A 103 -2.63 31.01 -5.10
CA MET A 103 -1.67 29.89 -5.14
C MET A 103 -2.08 28.75 -4.21
N HIS A 104 -2.44 29.06 -2.97
CA HIS A 104 -2.94 28.07 -2.02
C HIS A 104 -4.26 27.43 -2.47
N ALA A 105 -5.14 28.18 -3.14
CA ALA A 105 -6.40 27.67 -3.65
C ALA A 105 -6.19 26.71 -4.84
N GLU A 106 -5.27 27.02 -5.76
CA GLU A 106 -4.86 26.13 -6.85
C GLU A 106 -4.25 24.83 -6.32
N LEU A 107 -3.36 24.91 -5.34
CA LEU A 107 -2.76 23.75 -4.69
C LEU A 107 -3.83 22.86 -4.04
N CYS A 108 -4.73 23.45 -3.23
CA CYS A 108 -5.80 22.69 -2.58
C CYS A 108 -6.77 22.09 -3.62
N TYR A 109 -7.06 22.82 -4.70
CA TYR A 109 -7.90 22.32 -5.78
C TYR A 109 -7.28 21.11 -6.48
N ALA A 110 -5.97 21.16 -6.77
CA ALA A 110 -5.25 20.04 -7.38
C ALA A 110 -5.28 18.79 -6.50
N GLU A 111 -5.09 18.95 -5.19
CA GLU A 111 -5.14 17.87 -4.21
C GLU A 111 -6.54 17.24 -4.10
N VAL A 112 -7.59 18.06 -3.92
CA VAL A 112 -8.98 17.59 -3.88
C VAL A 112 -9.37 16.90 -5.21
N LEU A 113 -8.85 17.39 -6.34
CA LEU A 113 -9.10 16.77 -7.64
C LEU A 113 -8.47 15.39 -7.75
N LEU A 114 -7.26 15.21 -7.19
CA LEU A 114 -6.57 13.92 -7.11
C LEU A 114 -7.32 12.95 -6.20
N GLN A 115 -7.74 13.40 -5.02
CA GLN A 115 -8.56 12.64 -4.08
C GLN A 115 -9.88 12.17 -4.69
N LYS A 116 -10.55 13.05 -5.44
CA LYS A 116 -11.77 12.71 -6.19
C LYS A 116 -11.48 11.72 -7.32
N ALA A 117 -10.32 11.80 -7.97
CA ALA A 117 -9.92 10.83 -8.98
C ALA A 117 -9.80 9.43 -8.36
N PHE A 118 -9.18 9.32 -7.18
CA PHE A 118 -9.04 8.05 -6.44
C PHE A 118 -10.40 7.37 -6.21
N LEU A 119 -11.39 8.06 -5.64
CA LEU A 119 -12.73 7.49 -5.45
C LEU A 119 -13.45 7.18 -6.77
N THR A 120 -13.16 7.92 -7.85
CA THR A 120 -13.76 7.62 -9.16
C THR A 120 -13.23 6.30 -9.73
N PHE A 121 -12.05 5.81 -9.31
CA PHE A 121 -11.56 4.48 -9.71
C PHE A 121 -12.20 3.33 -8.93
N LEU A 122 -12.85 3.62 -7.79
CA LEU A 122 -13.62 2.63 -7.06
C LEU A 122 -14.96 2.34 -7.76
N ASP A 123 -15.41 3.23 -8.64
CA ASP A 123 -16.51 2.94 -9.56
C ASP A 123 -16.04 1.91 -10.59
N GLU A 124 -16.71 0.74 -10.66
CA GLU A 124 -16.33 -0.39 -11.52
C GLU A 124 -16.49 -0.08 -13.03
N SER A 125 -16.96 1.12 -13.38
CA SER A 125 -17.25 1.54 -14.75
C SER A 125 -16.00 1.99 -15.55
N ILE A 126 -15.96 1.64 -16.83
CA ILE A 126 -14.92 2.11 -17.79
C ILE A 126 -14.95 3.65 -17.91
N ILE A 127 -16.15 4.23 -17.83
CA ILE A 127 -16.35 5.70 -17.86
C ILE A 127 -15.72 6.34 -16.61
N GLY A 128 -15.86 5.72 -15.45
CA GLY A 128 -15.19 6.10 -14.21
C GLY A 128 -13.68 6.12 -14.38
N PHE A 129 -13.10 5.06 -14.94
CA PHE A 129 -11.67 4.97 -15.21
C PHE A 129 -11.14 6.12 -16.10
N ILE A 130 -11.82 6.42 -17.22
CA ILE A 130 -11.43 7.53 -18.11
C ILE A 130 -11.53 8.88 -17.40
N LYS A 131 -12.64 9.11 -16.66
CA LYS A 131 -12.83 10.34 -15.87
C LYS A 131 -11.78 10.49 -14.79
N GLY A 132 -11.40 9.41 -14.11
CA GLY A 132 -10.34 9.38 -13.10
C GLY A 132 -9.00 9.77 -13.71
N GLY A 133 -8.62 9.16 -14.84
CA GLY A 133 -7.38 9.47 -15.56
C GLY A 133 -7.28 10.95 -15.99
N MET A 134 -8.37 11.52 -16.51
CA MET A 134 -8.40 12.96 -16.86
C MET A 134 -8.23 13.87 -15.63
N LYS A 135 -8.78 13.49 -14.48
CA LYS A 135 -8.61 14.26 -13.23
C LYS A 135 -7.17 14.23 -12.73
N ILE A 136 -6.52 13.05 -12.79
CA ILE A 136 -5.09 12.90 -12.48
C ILE A 136 -4.27 13.83 -13.38
N ARG A 137 -4.55 13.85 -14.69
CA ARG A 137 -3.86 14.74 -15.64
C ARG A 137 -3.98 16.21 -15.27
N ASN A 138 -5.20 16.65 -15.02
CA ASN A 138 -5.46 18.05 -14.68
C ASN A 138 -4.79 18.42 -13.36
N SER A 139 -4.86 17.54 -12.36
CA SER A 139 -4.17 17.73 -11.09
C SER A 139 -2.66 17.87 -11.29
N TYR A 140 -2.04 16.97 -12.06
CA TYR A 140 -0.61 17.01 -12.35
C TYR A 140 -0.18 18.32 -13.02
N GLN A 141 -0.94 18.80 -14.01
CA GLN A 141 -0.63 20.07 -14.68
C GLN A 141 -0.66 21.24 -13.70
N ILE A 142 -1.68 21.31 -12.84
CA ILE A 142 -1.78 22.38 -11.83
C ILE A 142 -0.59 22.32 -10.86
N TYR A 143 -0.16 21.12 -10.44
CA TYR A 143 1.05 20.99 -9.62
C TYR A 143 2.30 21.47 -10.33
N LYS A 144 2.45 21.21 -11.65
CA LYS A 144 3.59 21.72 -12.44
C LYS A 144 3.57 23.24 -12.52
N ASP A 145 2.40 23.85 -12.70
CA ASP A 145 2.24 25.30 -12.72
C ASP A 145 2.58 25.90 -11.33
N CYS A 146 2.10 25.27 -10.25
CA CYS A 146 2.46 25.63 -8.88
C CYS A 146 3.98 25.49 -8.61
N GLN A 147 4.63 24.46 -9.14
CA GLN A 147 6.08 24.26 -9.03
C GLN A 147 6.87 25.36 -9.75
N ALA A 148 6.47 25.71 -10.97
CA ALA A 148 7.07 26.82 -11.69
C ALA A 148 6.96 28.13 -10.90
N LEU A 149 5.78 28.39 -10.31
CA LEU A 149 5.53 29.56 -9.50
C LEU A 149 6.34 29.58 -8.19
N ALA A 150 6.47 28.44 -7.51
CA ALA A 150 7.29 28.27 -6.31
C ALA A 150 8.79 28.53 -6.56
N ASN A 151 9.26 28.28 -7.79
CA ASN A 151 10.64 28.54 -8.19
C ASN A 151 10.89 30.02 -8.50
N VAL A 152 9.92 30.70 -9.13
CA VAL A 152 10.02 32.14 -9.44
C VAL A 152 9.92 33.01 -8.18
N THR A 153 9.15 32.58 -7.18
CA THR A 153 8.91 33.31 -5.92
C THR A 153 9.95 33.04 -4.82
N LYS A 154 10.96 32.20 -5.10
CA LYS A 154 11.94 31.67 -4.14
C LYS A 154 12.75 32.75 -3.41
N ASP A 155 12.98 33.91 -4.05
CA ASP A 155 13.76 35.02 -3.49
C ASP A 155 12.91 36.17 -2.92
N THR A 156 11.65 36.30 -3.31
CA THR A 156 10.79 37.43 -2.95
C THR A 156 9.93 37.16 -1.70
N GLU A 157 9.67 35.90 -1.37
CA GLU A 157 8.66 35.51 -0.36
C GLU A 157 9.21 34.79 0.88
N LYS A 158 10.53 34.84 1.13
CA LYS A 158 11.19 34.30 2.34
C LYS A 158 10.64 34.82 3.68
N GLN A 159 9.69 35.75 3.68
CA GLN A 159 9.21 36.46 4.87
C GLN A 159 7.81 36.03 5.38
N LYS A 160 6.97 35.31 4.61
CA LYS A 160 5.63 34.90 5.09
C LYS A 160 5.64 33.45 5.58
N SER A 161 5.17 33.25 6.83
CA SER A 161 5.03 31.94 7.47
C SER A 161 4.15 30.96 6.69
N THR A 162 3.25 31.45 5.83
CA THR A 162 2.33 30.62 5.04
C THR A 162 2.98 29.98 3.81
N HIS A 163 4.05 30.57 3.25
CA HIS A 163 4.71 30.08 2.03
C HIS A 163 5.33 28.68 2.21
N ILE A 164 5.76 28.35 3.43
CA ILE A 164 6.25 27.00 3.77
C ILE A 164 5.18 25.92 3.51
N HIS A 165 3.90 26.25 3.74
CA HIS A 165 2.78 25.34 3.53
C HIS A 165 2.41 25.18 2.05
N PHE A 166 2.67 26.21 1.25
CA PHE A 166 2.53 26.12 -0.21
C PHE A 166 3.66 25.25 -0.79
N ARG A 167 4.92 25.61 -0.52
CA ARG A 167 6.10 24.84 -0.98
C ARG A 167 5.99 23.37 -0.58
N GLY A 168 5.79 23.09 0.71
CA GLY A 168 5.67 21.72 1.20
C GLY A 168 4.56 20.92 0.53
N GLY A 169 3.47 21.57 0.10
CA GLY A 169 2.43 20.91 -0.69
C GLY A 169 2.76 20.69 -2.15
N VAL A 170 3.49 21.61 -2.78
CA VAL A 170 4.05 21.42 -4.13
C VAL A 170 5.04 20.26 -4.12
N ASN A 171 5.98 20.24 -3.18
CA ASN A 171 6.95 19.17 -2.98
C ASN A 171 6.24 17.81 -2.79
N MET A 172 5.22 17.76 -1.92
CA MET A 172 4.42 16.55 -1.68
C MET A 172 3.74 16.05 -2.96
N GLY A 173 3.06 16.94 -3.70
CA GLY A 173 2.33 16.57 -4.91
C GLY A 173 3.25 16.13 -6.05
N ILE A 174 4.21 16.99 -6.43
CA ILE A 174 5.17 16.69 -7.50
C ILE A 174 5.97 15.43 -7.19
N GLY A 175 6.42 15.31 -5.94
CA GLY A 175 7.16 14.15 -5.48
C GLY A 175 6.35 12.87 -5.60
N SER A 176 5.09 12.90 -5.16
CA SER A 176 4.17 11.76 -5.27
C SER A 176 3.87 11.38 -6.72
N PHE A 177 3.61 12.36 -7.60
CA PHE A 177 3.35 12.10 -9.03
C PHE A 177 4.55 11.43 -9.70
N ASN A 178 5.74 12.00 -9.54
CA ASN A 178 6.95 11.46 -10.13
C ASN A 178 7.26 10.05 -9.65
N LEU A 179 7.12 9.83 -8.33
CA LEU A 179 7.35 8.52 -7.74
C LEU A 179 6.34 7.48 -8.24
N MET A 180 5.04 7.79 -8.20
CA MET A 180 3.98 6.87 -8.63
C MET A 180 4.06 6.55 -10.12
N LEU A 181 4.37 7.54 -10.97
CA LEU A 181 4.59 7.30 -12.40
C LEU A 181 5.81 6.40 -12.64
N SER A 182 6.88 6.53 -11.85
CA SER A 182 8.07 5.68 -11.95
C SER A 182 7.85 4.21 -11.56
N LEU A 183 6.72 3.90 -10.93
CA LEU A 183 6.32 2.54 -10.53
C LEU A 183 5.44 1.86 -11.61
N LEU A 184 4.98 2.59 -12.62
CA LEU A 184 4.14 2.02 -13.67
C LEU A 184 4.95 1.13 -14.62
N PRO A 185 4.38 0.02 -15.11
CA PRO A 185 5.02 -0.80 -16.13
C PRO A 185 5.35 0.01 -17.40
N SER A 186 6.45 -0.31 -18.07
CA SER A 186 6.97 0.45 -19.23
C SER A 186 5.97 0.65 -20.39
N ARG A 187 5.00 -0.26 -20.56
CA ARG A 187 3.91 -0.11 -21.54
C ARG A 187 2.91 0.96 -21.15
N VAL A 188 2.58 1.06 -19.86
CA VAL A 188 1.68 2.08 -19.31
C VAL A 188 2.41 3.42 -19.26
N LEU A 189 3.67 3.43 -18.84
CA LEU A 189 4.49 4.63 -18.79
C LEU A 189 4.59 5.30 -20.16
N ARG A 190 4.88 4.56 -21.23
CA ARG A 190 4.93 5.11 -22.61
C ARG A 190 3.62 5.75 -23.06
N LEU A 191 2.48 5.19 -22.66
CA LEU A 191 1.16 5.77 -22.94
C LEU A 191 0.96 7.07 -22.18
N MET A 192 1.41 7.12 -20.93
CA MET A 192 1.36 8.32 -20.09
C MET A 192 2.31 9.40 -20.63
N GLU A 193 3.52 9.05 -21.06
CA GLU A 193 4.48 9.96 -21.70
C GLU A 193 3.91 10.60 -22.97
N PHE A 194 3.24 9.82 -23.81
CA PHE A 194 2.52 10.34 -24.97
C PHE A 194 1.43 11.37 -24.59
N LEU A 195 0.78 11.20 -23.44
CA LEU A 195 -0.23 12.13 -22.91
C LEU A 195 0.39 13.35 -22.18
N GLY A 196 1.72 13.43 -22.11
CA GLY A 196 2.48 14.51 -21.47
C GLY A 196 2.91 14.25 -20.03
N PHE A 197 2.87 13.00 -19.56
CA PHE A 197 3.34 12.63 -18.23
C PHE A 197 4.73 12.01 -18.28
N SER A 198 5.71 12.62 -17.63
CA SER A 198 6.97 11.94 -17.31
C SER A 198 7.09 11.82 -15.79
N GLY A 199 7.62 10.68 -15.34
CA GLY A 199 7.92 10.43 -13.94
C GLY A 199 9.39 10.11 -13.78
N ASP A 200 10.07 10.85 -12.92
CA ASP A 200 11.46 10.59 -12.55
C ASP A 200 11.53 10.21 -11.07
N ARG A 201 12.00 9.00 -10.78
CA ARG A 201 12.06 8.47 -9.42
C ARG A 201 12.93 9.32 -8.50
N GLU A 202 14.09 9.77 -8.96
CA GLU A 202 15.04 10.53 -8.14
C GLU A 202 14.50 11.92 -7.84
N VAL A 203 13.86 12.57 -8.82
CA VAL A 203 13.11 13.81 -8.60
C VAL A 203 12.00 13.57 -7.59
N GLY A 204 11.24 12.48 -7.76
CA GLY A 204 10.15 12.09 -6.85
C GLY A 204 10.60 11.97 -5.40
N LEU A 205 11.68 11.23 -5.16
CA LEU A 205 12.27 11.02 -3.83
C LEU A 205 12.85 12.31 -3.26
N SER A 206 13.56 13.10 -4.06
CA SER A 206 14.15 14.38 -3.63
C SER A 206 13.08 15.37 -3.16
N GLU A 207 12.03 15.56 -3.96
CA GLU A 207 10.91 16.46 -3.66
C GLU A 207 10.15 16.00 -2.40
N LEU A 208 9.88 14.70 -2.25
CA LEU A 208 9.24 14.17 -1.05
C LEU A 208 10.10 14.36 0.20
N ARG A 209 11.42 14.19 0.11
CA ARG A 209 12.34 14.42 1.24
C ARG A 209 12.35 15.89 1.66
N GLU A 210 12.41 16.83 0.71
CA GLU A 210 12.30 18.26 1.01
C GLU A 210 10.94 18.58 1.65
N GLY A 211 9.85 18.00 1.12
CA GLY A 211 8.51 18.13 1.68
C GLY A 211 8.41 17.60 3.13
N ALA A 212 8.98 16.43 3.40
CA ALA A 212 9.00 15.83 4.75
C ALA A 212 9.78 16.71 5.74
N ALA A 213 10.90 17.31 5.32
CA ALA A 213 11.70 18.21 6.15
C ALA A 213 11.07 19.60 6.37
N SER A 214 10.09 20.01 5.54
CA SER A 214 9.58 21.38 5.49
C SER A 214 8.71 21.85 6.66
N ASN A 215 8.48 21.06 7.72
CA ASN A 215 7.56 21.39 8.84
C ASN A 215 6.18 21.94 8.41
N SER A 216 5.77 21.63 7.18
CA SER A 216 4.53 22.09 6.59
C SER A 216 3.37 21.20 7.04
N LEU A 217 2.15 21.65 6.75
CA LEU A 217 0.94 20.86 6.99
C LEU A 217 0.99 19.49 6.27
N ARG A 218 1.73 19.42 5.15
CA ARG A 218 1.81 18.24 4.28
C ARG A 218 3.09 17.42 4.50
N SER A 219 3.95 17.82 5.44
CA SER A 219 5.18 17.08 5.75
C SER A 219 4.89 15.63 6.14
N ILE A 220 3.82 15.39 6.92
CA ILE A 220 3.42 14.01 7.25
C ILE A 220 2.97 13.22 6.03
N LEU A 221 2.29 13.85 5.05
CA LEU A 221 1.88 13.15 3.84
C LEU A 221 3.11 12.77 3.00
N SER A 222 4.10 13.65 2.90
CA SER A 222 5.38 13.30 2.27
C SER A 222 6.09 12.16 3.00
N THR A 223 6.14 12.20 4.33
CA THR A 223 6.69 11.13 5.18
C THR A 223 5.96 9.81 4.92
N LEU A 224 4.62 9.80 4.94
CA LEU A 224 3.82 8.61 4.69
C LEU A 224 4.03 8.06 3.28
N THR A 225 4.12 8.91 2.25
CA THR A 225 4.42 8.46 0.88
C THR A 225 5.80 7.80 0.80
N LEU A 226 6.83 8.37 1.44
CA LEU A 226 8.16 7.77 1.51
C LEU A 226 8.16 6.45 2.29
N LEU A 227 7.43 6.38 3.41
CA LEU A 227 7.28 5.16 4.20
C LEU A 227 6.59 4.06 3.40
N ILE A 228 5.48 4.35 2.72
CA ILE A 228 4.78 3.40 1.84
C ILE A 228 5.74 2.89 0.77
N TYR A 229 6.46 3.79 0.09
CA TYR A 229 7.43 3.42 -0.93
C TYR A 229 8.53 2.50 -0.38
N GLY A 230 9.17 2.88 0.73
CA GLY A 230 10.29 2.15 1.32
C GLY A 230 9.91 0.83 1.98
N THR A 231 8.68 0.68 2.48
CA THR A 231 8.23 -0.50 3.25
C THR A 231 7.33 -1.46 2.48
N HIS A 232 6.74 -1.04 1.36
CA HIS A 232 5.84 -1.86 0.55
C HIS A 232 6.33 -2.03 -0.89
N PHE A 233 6.79 -0.96 -1.56
CA PHE A 233 7.15 -1.04 -2.98
C PHE A 233 8.61 -1.46 -3.23
N LEU A 234 9.57 -0.94 -2.46
CA LEU A 234 10.99 -1.26 -2.64
C LEU A 234 11.32 -2.74 -2.36
N PRO A 235 10.81 -3.35 -1.28
CA PRO A 235 11.05 -4.77 -1.01
C PRO A 235 10.53 -5.68 -2.13
N SER A 236 9.44 -5.29 -2.81
CA SER A 236 8.79 -6.08 -3.85
C SER A 236 9.46 -6.03 -5.23
N GLY A 237 10.50 -5.20 -5.44
CA GLY A 237 11.03 -4.94 -6.80
C GLY A 237 12.54 -4.92 -6.97
N THR A 238 13.30 -4.19 -6.15
CA THR A 238 14.65 -3.75 -6.57
C THR A 238 15.76 -3.77 -5.51
N GLY A 239 15.50 -4.19 -4.26
CA GLY A 239 16.57 -4.31 -3.25
C GLY A 239 16.07 -4.27 -1.80
N GLU A 240 17.03 -4.26 -0.86
CA GLU A 240 16.72 -4.03 0.56
C GLU A 240 16.16 -2.61 0.74
N GLY A 241 14.97 -2.51 1.35
CA GLY A 241 14.36 -1.24 1.74
C GLY A 241 15.36 -0.33 2.46
N ASN A 242 15.33 0.99 2.20
CA ASN A 242 16.07 1.95 3.03
C ASN A 242 15.39 2.09 4.40
N LEU A 243 15.46 1.04 5.22
CA LEU A 243 14.80 0.97 6.52
C LEU A 243 15.37 2.02 7.49
N THR A 244 16.64 2.38 7.33
CA THR A 244 17.29 3.46 8.09
C THR A 244 16.63 4.82 7.83
N GLU A 245 16.35 5.13 6.56
CA GLU A 245 15.60 6.35 6.22
C GLU A 245 14.15 6.28 6.74
N ALA A 246 13.49 5.13 6.63
CA ALA A 246 12.13 4.96 7.15
C ALA A 246 12.05 5.23 8.67
N GLU A 247 13.04 4.77 9.45
CA GLU A 247 13.11 5.07 10.88
C GLU A 247 13.34 6.55 11.16
N ALA A 248 14.31 7.16 10.47
CA ALA A 248 14.65 8.57 10.65
C ALA A 248 13.46 9.48 10.32
N LEU A 249 12.68 9.13 9.29
CA LEU A 249 11.46 9.86 8.91
C LEU A 249 10.35 9.76 9.98
N LEU A 250 10.28 8.65 10.70
CA LEU A 250 9.23 8.41 11.70
C LEU A 250 9.57 9.00 13.08
N GLU A 251 10.86 9.14 13.40
CA GLU A 251 11.34 9.55 14.73
C GLU A 251 10.69 10.84 15.28
N PRO A 252 10.58 11.95 14.52
CA PRO A 252 9.95 13.17 15.02
C PRO A 252 8.46 12.97 15.40
N TYR A 253 7.79 12.01 14.76
CA TYR A 253 6.41 11.69 15.03
C TYR A 253 6.23 10.72 16.18
N LYS A 254 7.22 9.87 16.49
CA LYS A 254 7.22 9.04 17.71
C LYS A 254 7.26 9.90 18.97
N GLU A 255 8.10 10.93 18.98
CA GLU A 255 8.19 11.85 20.11
C GLU A 255 6.90 12.66 20.28
N LYS A 256 6.34 13.14 19.17
CA LYS A 256 5.16 14.02 19.18
C LYS A 256 3.83 13.28 19.37
N PHE A 257 3.74 12.05 18.89
CA PHE A 257 2.52 11.23 18.85
C PHE A 257 2.81 9.77 19.25
N PRO A 258 3.32 9.52 20.47
CA PRO A 258 3.80 8.19 20.87
C PRO A 258 2.73 7.10 20.86
N ASN A 259 1.45 7.49 21.02
CA ASN A 259 0.30 6.59 21.00
C ASN A 259 -0.53 6.72 19.70
N GLY A 260 -0.04 7.47 18.70
CA GLY A 260 -0.72 7.61 17.43
C GLY A 260 -0.74 6.29 16.67
N ALA A 261 -1.91 5.84 16.23
CA ALA A 261 -2.09 4.53 15.61
C ALA A 261 -1.25 4.38 14.34
N LEU A 262 -1.19 5.43 13.50
CA LEU A 262 -0.29 5.44 12.33
C LEU A 262 1.18 5.29 12.73
N ILE A 263 1.60 5.92 13.82
CA ILE A 263 2.99 5.91 14.27
C ILE A 263 3.36 4.54 14.84
N LEU A 264 2.47 3.94 15.64
CA LEU A 264 2.61 2.58 16.14
C LEU A 264 2.65 1.56 14.99
N PHE A 265 1.74 1.69 14.00
CA PHE A 265 1.69 0.82 12.83
C PHE A 265 3.00 0.85 12.05
N TYR A 266 3.51 2.02 11.68
CA TYR A 266 4.78 2.10 10.93
C TYR A 266 5.99 1.69 11.77
N THR A 267 5.98 1.94 13.09
CA THR A 267 7.02 1.44 13.99
C THR A 267 7.06 -0.09 13.97
N ALA A 268 5.89 -0.74 14.05
CA ALA A 268 5.76 -2.19 13.98
C ALA A 268 6.19 -2.72 12.60
N ARG A 269 5.71 -2.11 11.51
CA ARG A 269 6.04 -2.51 10.13
C ARG A 269 7.53 -2.45 9.84
N ILE A 270 8.21 -1.38 10.26
CA ILE A 270 9.66 -1.25 10.09
C ILE A 270 10.39 -2.34 10.89
N ALA A 271 9.99 -2.59 12.14
CA ALA A 271 10.57 -3.65 12.95
C ALA A 271 10.37 -5.05 12.35
N LEU A 272 9.19 -5.31 11.78
CA LEU A 272 8.89 -6.56 11.08
C LEU A 272 9.83 -6.77 9.89
N LEU A 273 10.02 -5.74 9.06
CA LEU A 273 10.95 -5.77 7.92
C LEU A 273 12.42 -5.95 8.32
N LYS A 274 12.77 -5.60 9.56
CA LYS A 274 14.09 -5.88 10.15
C LYS A 274 14.22 -7.29 10.74
N GLY A 275 13.15 -8.08 10.74
CA GLY A 275 13.11 -9.42 11.35
C GLY A 275 12.86 -9.42 12.86
N ASN A 276 12.56 -8.27 13.47
CA ASN A 276 12.19 -8.17 14.88
C ASN A 276 10.68 -8.41 15.06
N ILE A 277 10.27 -9.66 14.86
CA ILE A 277 8.87 -10.08 14.80
C ILE A 277 8.15 -9.87 16.13
N THR A 278 8.77 -10.24 17.26
CA THR A 278 8.17 -10.10 18.60
C THR A 278 7.85 -8.64 18.93
N PHE A 279 8.80 -7.73 18.71
CA PHE A 279 8.56 -6.30 18.92
C PHE A 279 7.49 -5.74 17.96
N ALA A 280 7.49 -6.21 16.71
CA ALA A 280 6.46 -5.82 15.74
C ALA A 280 5.06 -6.23 16.23
N GLN A 281 4.89 -7.47 16.71
CA GLN A 281 3.63 -7.96 17.27
C GLN A 281 3.15 -7.10 18.44
N GLU A 282 4.03 -6.81 19.41
CA GLU A 282 3.72 -5.93 20.54
C GLU A 282 3.21 -4.56 20.09
N LYS A 283 3.86 -3.96 19.07
CA LYS A 283 3.47 -2.64 18.54
C LYS A 283 2.20 -2.67 17.70
N PHE A 284 1.93 -3.73 16.94
CA PHE A 284 0.64 -3.90 16.26
C PHE A 284 -0.51 -4.06 17.26
N LEU A 285 -0.32 -4.83 18.32
CA LEU A 285 -1.30 -4.97 19.40
C LEU A 285 -1.53 -3.64 20.13
N ALA A 286 -0.46 -2.89 20.42
CA ALA A 286 -0.58 -1.54 20.98
C ALA A 286 -1.33 -0.59 20.04
N CYS A 287 -1.12 -0.69 18.73
CA CYS A 287 -1.85 0.09 17.73
C CYS A 287 -3.35 -0.21 17.75
N ILE A 288 -3.73 -1.49 17.86
CA ILE A 288 -5.13 -1.91 18.01
C ILE A 288 -5.73 -1.30 19.29
N ALA A 289 -5.03 -1.40 20.41
CA ALA A 289 -5.49 -0.88 21.70
C ALA A 289 -5.55 0.66 21.77
N ALA A 290 -4.87 1.38 20.87
CA ALA A 290 -4.74 2.84 20.94
C ALA A 290 -6.00 3.60 20.49
N GLN A 291 -6.95 2.95 19.82
CA GLN A 291 -8.16 3.58 19.27
C GLN A 291 -9.25 2.55 18.96
N GLU A 292 -10.52 2.93 19.03
CA GLU A 292 -11.66 2.06 18.66
C GLU A 292 -12.57 2.66 17.58
N GLU A 293 -12.38 3.94 17.22
CA GLU A 293 -13.23 4.66 16.27
C GLU A 293 -13.11 4.09 14.85
N TRP A 294 -11.90 3.73 14.41
CA TRP A 294 -11.57 3.32 13.05
C TRP A 294 -11.08 1.88 13.03
N ARG A 295 -12.02 0.93 13.03
CA ARG A 295 -11.74 -0.53 13.01
C ARG A 295 -10.87 -0.97 11.83
N GLN A 296 -10.85 -0.23 10.74
CA GLN A 296 -10.05 -0.56 9.57
C GLN A 296 -8.55 -0.46 9.84
N ILE A 297 -8.12 0.39 10.79
CA ILE A 297 -6.74 0.39 11.27
C ILE A 297 -6.44 -0.92 12.01
N HIS A 298 -7.42 -1.49 12.73
CA HIS A 298 -7.28 -2.81 13.35
C HIS A 298 -7.16 -3.91 12.29
N HIS A 299 -7.89 -3.80 11.18
CA HIS A 299 -7.77 -4.75 10.06
C HIS A 299 -6.37 -4.69 9.43
N LEU A 300 -5.79 -3.50 9.25
CA LEU A 300 -4.39 -3.37 8.82
C LEU A 300 -3.41 -4.05 9.79
N CYS A 301 -3.60 -3.86 11.10
CA CYS A 301 -2.78 -4.54 12.10
C CYS A 301 -3.00 -6.06 12.11
N SER A 302 -4.24 -6.51 11.92
CA SER A 302 -4.60 -7.93 11.85
C SER A 302 -3.95 -8.60 10.65
N TRP A 303 -3.87 -7.92 9.51
CA TRP A 303 -3.15 -8.39 8.33
C TRP A 303 -1.66 -8.60 8.62
N GLU A 304 -1.01 -7.63 9.26
CA GLU A 304 0.41 -7.74 9.59
C GLU A 304 0.66 -8.79 10.69
N LEU A 305 -0.21 -8.90 11.69
CA LEU A 305 -0.13 -9.92 12.74
C LEU A 305 -0.33 -11.33 12.20
N MET A 306 -1.28 -11.53 11.28
CA MET A 306 -1.48 -12.80 10.57
C MET A 306 -0.17 -13.27 9.93
N TRP A 307 0.53 -12.38 9.23
CA TRP A 307 1.83 -12.71 8.61
C TRP A 307 2.94 -12.89 9.65
N ALA A 308 3.01 -12.05 10.68
CA ALA A 308 3.99 -12.16 11.76
C ALA A 308 3.94 -13.55 12.43
N TYR A 309 2.74 -14.03 12.77
CA TYR A 309 2.56 -15.38 13.32
C TYR A 309 2.81 -16.48 12.28
N SER A 310 2.48 -16.26 11.01
CA SER A 310 2.79 -17.19 9.93
C SER A 310 4.31 -17.37 9.72
N PHE A 311 5.10 -16.30 9.90
CA PHE A 311 6.57 -16.38 9.84
C PHE A 311 7.14 -17.26 10.97
N GLU A 312 6.50 -17.21 12.14
CA GLU A 312 6.86 -18.04 13.30
C GLU A 312 6.22 -19.43 13.28
N LEU A 313 5.52 -19.79 12.19
CA LEU A 313 4.79 -21.05 12.04
C LEU A 313 3.70 -21.27 13.11
N ASN A 314 3.26 -20.20 13.77
CA ASN A 314 2.15 -20.23 14.71
C ASN A 314 0.83 -20.09 13.96
N TRP A 315 0.44 -21.17 13.28
CA TRP A 315 -0.73 -21.20 12.41
C TRP A 315 -2.05 -20.93 13.14
N ARG A 316 -2.15 -21.32 14.42
CA ARG A 316 -3.34 -21.11 15.24
C ARG A 316 -3.59 -19.63 15.53
N GLU A 317 -2.56 -18.88 15.92
CA GLU A 317 -2.70 -17.43 16.08
C GLU A 317 -2.88 -16.72 14.73
N ALA A 318 -2.16 -17.15 13.68
CA ALA A 318 -2.33 -16.60 12.34
C ALA A 318 -3.79 -16.75 11.85
N TYR A 319 -4.40 -17.92 12.09
CA TYR A 319 -5.81 -18.20 11.78
C TYR A 319 -6.76 -17.22 12.47
N ARG A 320 -6.54 -16.89 13.76
CA ARG A 320 -7.42 -15.95 14.48
C ARG A 320 -7.51 -14.59 13.77
N TYR A 321 -6.37 -14.05 13.33
CA TYR A 321 -6.37 -12.78 12.60
C TYR A 321 -6.92 -12.92 11.18
N ALA A 322 -6.66 -14.03 10.49
CA ALA A 322 -7.27 -14.32 9.19
C ALA A 322 -8.80 -14.41 9.27
N ASP A 323 -9.33 -14.99 10.35
CA ASP A 323 -10.76 -15.11 10.60
C ASP A 323 -11.42 -13.75 10.89
N ILE A 324 -10.78 -12.88 11.69
CA ILE A 324 -11.22 -11.49 11.89
C ILE A 324 -11.32 -10.76 10.54
N LEU A 325 -10.29 -10.85 9.71
CA LEU A 325 -10.28 -10.21 8.38
C LEU A 325 -11.40 -10.72 7.48
N CYS A 326 -11.64 -12.04 7.46
CA CYS A 326 -12.73 -12.65 6.70
C CYS A 326 -14.11 -12.15 7.17
N LYS A 327 -14.31 -12.04 8.49
CA LYS A 327 -15.61 -11.68 9.06
C LYS A 327 -15.91 -10.18 8.97
N GLU A 328 -14.89 -9.33 9.07
CA GLU A 328 -15.09 -7.89 9.27
C GLU A 328 -14.68 -7.01 8.10
N SER A 329 -13.68 -7.41 7.29
CA SER A 329 -13.12 -6.53 6.25
C SER A 329 -13.73 -6.78 4.87
N LYS A 330 -14.18 -5.72 4.19
CA LYS A 330 -14.74 -5.79 2.83
C LYS A 330 -13.72 -5.61 1.71
N TRP A 331 -12.44 -5.35 2.04
CA TRP A 331 -11.45 -4.86 1.08
C TRP A 331 -11.03 -5.88 0.01
N SER A 332 -10.85 -7.15 0.38
CA SER A 332 -10.55 -8.23 -0.57
C SER A 332 -10.97 -9.59 0.00
N GLN A 333 -12.28 -9.81 0.05
CA GLN A 333 -12.89 -11.02 0.62
C GLN A 333 -12.34 -12.31 0.00
N ALA A 334 -12.14 -12.36 -1.31
CA ALA A 334 -11.53 -13.51 -1.97
C ALA A 334 -10.11 -13.83 -1.46
N VAL A 335 -9.28 -12.81 -1.20
CA VAL A 335 -7.93 -13.02 -0.65
C VAL A 335 -7.99 -13.47 0.80
N TYR A 336 -8.83 -12.84 1.63
CA TYR A 336 -8.94 -13.20 3.05
C TYR A 336 -9.41 -14.64 3.23
N VAL A 337 -10.47 -15.06 2.52
CA VAL A 337 -11.00 -16.43 2.58
C VAL A 337 -9.96 -17.45 2.09
N PHE A 338 -9.25 -17.14 0.99
CA PHE A 338 -8.18 -18.00 0.49
C PHE A 338 -7.04 -18.14 1.52
N GLN A 339 -6.62 -17.03 2.15
CA GLN A 339 -5.56 -17.06 3.16
C GLN A 339 -5.96 -17.83 4.41
N LYS A 340 -7.20 -17.64 4.88
CA LYS A 340 -7.77 -18.41 5.99
C LYS A 340 -7.71 -19.90 5.68
N ALA A 341 -8.18 -20.33 4.51
CA ALA A 341 -8.12 -21.72 4.07
C ALA A 341 -6.67 -22.23 3.93
N ALA A 342 -5.77 -21.40 3.40
CA ALA A 342 -4.35 -21.72 3.25
C ALA A 342 -3.65 -21.92 4.60
N ILE A 343 -3.92 -21.07 5.60
CA ILE A 343 -3.37 -21.20 6.96
C ILE A 343 -3.94 -22.44 7.66
N LEU A 344 -5.26 -22.67 7.57
CA LEU A 344 -5.88 -23.88 8.11
C LEU A 344 -5.30 -25.16 7.50
N SER A 345 -4.94 -25.13 6.22
CA SER A 345 -4.30 -26.27 5.54
C SER A 345 -2.92 -26.63 6.10
N MET A 346 -2.30 -25.75 6.90
CA MET A 346 -1.01 -26.02 7.57
C MET A 346 -1.18 -26.59 8.99
N LEU A 347 -2.40 -26.62 9.53
CA LEU A 347 -2.72 -27.21 10.83
C LEU A 347 -3.04 -28.72 10.70
N PRO A 348 -2.88 -29.50 11.78
CA PRO A 348 -3.41 -30.87 11.84
C PRO A 348 -4.93 -30.91 11.62
N GLU A 349 -5.43 -31.96 10.97
CA GLU A 349 -6.86 -32.10 10.64
C GLU A 349 -7.75 -32.13 11.90
N GLU A 350 -7.23 -32.65 13.02
CA GLU A 350 -7.91 -32.66 14.31
C GLU A 350 -8.15 -31.24 14.82
N GLU A 351 -7.14 -30.36 14.75
CA GLU A 351 -7.26 -28.97 15.19
C GLU A 351 -8.23 -28.18 14.32
N VAL A 352 -8.23 -28.42 12.99
CA VAL A 352 -9.19 -27.78 12.07
C VAL A 352 -10.63 -28.19 12.43
N THR A 353 -10.82 -29.46 12.78
CA THR A 353 -12.13 -29.99 13.20
C THR A 353 -12.59 -29.37 14.51
N GLU A 354 -11.70 -29.18 15.49
CA GLU A 354 -12.00 -28.49 16.75
C GLU A 354 -12.43 -27.03 16.55
N LEU A 355 -11.87 -26.36 15.55
CA LEU A 355 -12.23 -24.99 15.18
C LEU A 355 -13.58 -24.91 14.45
N GLY A 356 -14.14 -26.05 14.02
CA GLY A 356 -15.41 -26.12 13.29
C GLY A 356 -15.34 -25.53 11.87
N GLU A 357 -14.15 -25.51 11.27
CA GLU A 357 -13.92 -24.97 9.93
C GLU A 357 -13.92 -26.07 8.87
N ASP A 358 -14.39 -25.73 7.67
CA ASP A 358 -14.32 -26.59 6.49
C ASP A 358 -13.41 -25.94 5.44
N VAL A 359 -12.17 -26.43 5.34
CA VAL A 359 -11.16 -25.92 4.41
C VAL A 359 -11.60 -26.03 2.96
N VAL A 360 -12.29 -27.12 2.60
CA VAL A 360 -12.73 -27.38 1.23
C VAL A 360 -13.81 -26.36 0.85
N GLU A 361 -14.79 -26.14 1.72
CA GLU A 361 -15.83 -25.13 1.47
C GLU A 361 -15.30 -23.71 1.45
N LEU A 362 -14.29 -23.38 2.28
CA LEU A 362 -13.64 -22.08 2.22
C LEU A 362 -12.99 -21.85 0.85
N PHE A 363 -12.24 -22.82 0.32
CA PHE A 363 -11.66 -22.69 -1.03
C PHE A 363 -12.75 -22.57 -2.11
N ARG A 364 -13.84 -23.35 -2.04
CA ARG A 364 -14.95 -23.29 -3.02
C ARG A 364 -15.60 -21.91 -3.12
N GLN A 365 -15.62 -21.14 -2.03
CA GLN A 365 -16.21 -19.79 -2.01
C GLN A 365 -15.38 -18.73 -2.76
N VAL A 366 -14.06 -18.92 -2.89
CA VAL A 366 -13.11 -17.88 -3.33
C VAL A 366 -13.46 -17.28 -4.70
N ASP A 367 -13.85 -18.09 -5.69
CA ASP A 367 -14.11 -17.60 -7.05
C ASP A 367 -15.30 -16.64 -7.12
N GLY A 368 -16.30 -16.86 -6.27
CA GLY A 368 -17.52 -16.06 -6.15
C GLY A 368 -17.35 -14.73 -5.40
N LEU A 369 -16.24 -14.57 -4.65
CA LEU A 369 -15.97 -13.40 -3.82
C LEU A 369 -15.08 -12.34 -4.50
N ARG A 370 -14.73 -12.53 -5.79
CA ARG A 370 -13.82 -11.63 -6.51
C ARG A 370 -14.44 -10.28 -6.81
N LEU A 371 -13.69 -9.23 -6.54
CA LEU A 371 -13.97 -7.86 -6.96
C LEU A 371 -13.52 -7.63 -8.41
N ARG A 372 -14.19 -6.69 -9.09
CA ARG A 372 -13.84 -6.28 -10.46
C ARG A 372 -13.62 -4.78 -10.50
N ILE A 373 -12.40 -4.36 -10.80
CA ILE A 373 -12.08 -2.94 -11.00
C ILE A 373 -11.97 -2.71 -12.51
N ALA A 374 -12.79 -1.80 -13.05
CA ALA A 374 -12.89 -1.53 -14.49
C ALA A 374 -13.12 -2.80 -15.35
N GLY A 375 -13.98 -3.70 -14.86
CA GLY A 375 -14.29 -4.98 -15.51
C GLY A 375 -13.18 -6.04 -15.46
N LYS A 376 -12.06 -5.78 -14.77
CA LYS A 376 -10.97 -6.75 -14.56
C LYS A 376 -10.85 -7.14 -13.09
N SER A 377 -10.67 -8.43 -12.82
CA SER A 377 -10.37 -8.90 -11.47
C SER A 377 -8.97 -8.46 -11.02
N ILE A 378 -8.84 -8.21 -9.73
CA ILE A 378 -7.56 -7.87 -9.09
C ILE A 378 -6.58 -9.04 -9.29
N PRO A 379 -5.30 -8.81 -9.65
CA PRO A 379 -4.37 -9.89 -9.96
C PRO A 379 -4.22 -10.94 -8.84
N THR A 380 -4.17 -10.50 -7.59
CA THR A 380 -4.06 -11.37 -6.41
C THR A 380 -5.31 -12.22 -6.19
N GLU A 381 -6.51 -11.65 -6.39
CA GLU A 381 -7.77 -12.40 -6.34
C GLU A 381 -7.90 -13.40 -7.48
N LYS A 382 -7.42 -13.04 -8.68
CA LYS A 382 -7.36 -13.96 -9.82
C LYS A 382 -6.42 -15.13 -9.53
N PHE A 383 -5.29 -14.88 -8.89
CA PHE A 383 -4.38 -15.92 -8.43
C PHE A 383 -5.05 -16.84 -7.41
N ALA A 384 -5.65 -16.28 -6.36
CA ALA A 384 -6.36 -17.03 -5.33
C ALA A 384 -7.47 -17.91 -5.90
N ALA A 385 -8.33 -17.34 -6.76
CA ALA A 385 -9.41 -18.08 -7.41
C ALA A 385 -8.89 -19.21 -8.33
N LYS A 386 -7.83 -18.96 -9.10
CA LYS A 386 -7.22 -20.00 -9.95
C LYS A 386 -6.67 -21.16 -9.12
N LYS A 387 -6.08 -20.89 -7.95
CA LYS A 387 -5.61 -21.94 -7.04
C LYS A 387 -6.76 -22.69 -6.37
N ALA A 388 -7.79 -21.97 -5.96
CA ALA A 388 -8.98 -22.53 -5.33
C ALA A 388 -9.78 -23.46 -6.25
N GLN A 389 -9.67 -23.32 -7.58
CA GLN A 389 -10.34 -24.20 -8.55
C GLN A 389 -10.03 -25.70 -8.36
N ARG A 390 -8.90 -26.04 -7.75
CA ARG A 390 -8.56 -27.44 -7.42
C ARG A 390 -9.51 -28.08 -6.42
N TYR A 391 -10.31 -27.27 -5.71
CA TYR A 391 -11.30 -27.73 -4.74
C TYR A 391 -12.75 -27.76 -5.28
N SER A 392 -12.96 -27.38 -6.55
CA SER A 392 -14.30 -27.29 -7.14
C SER A 392 -14.97 -28.64 -7.40
N SER A 393 -14.20 -29.72 -7.61
CA SER A 393 -14.71 -31.08 -7.81
C SER A 393 -15.16 -31.71 -6.49
N SER A 394 -15.94 -32.80 -6.60
CA SER A 394 -16.31 -33.64 -5.44
C SER A 394 -15.09 -34.32 -4.80
N ASN A 395 -14.07 -34.62 -5.59
CA ASN A 395 -12.77 -35.11 -5.15
C ASN A 395 -11.72 -33.99 -5.31
N PRO A 396 -11.52 -33.14 -4.29
CA PRO A 396 -10.62 -31.99 -4.39
C PRO A 396 -9.15 -32.41 -4.41
N VAL A 397 -8.32 -31.70 -5.17
CA VAL A 397 -6.85 -31.88 -5.16
C VAL A 397 -6.26 -30.85 -4.20
N LYS A 398 -5.74 -31.32 -3.06
CA LYS A 398 -5.16 -30.46 -2.02
C LYS A 398 -3.92 -29.72 -2.54
N LEU A 399 -3.74 -28.48 -2.10
CA LEU A 399 -2.51 -27.71 -2.35
C LEU A 399 -1.41 -28.18 -1.40
N ALA A 400 -0.17 -28.34 -1.88
CA ALA A 400 0.93 -28.89 -1.08
C ALA A 400 1.32 -28.01 0.12
N VAL A 401 1.59 -26.71 -0.11
CA VAL A 401 2.03 -25.76 0.93
C VAL A 401 1.41 -24.37 0.74
N PRO A 402 0.07 -24.25 0.77
CA PRO A 402 -0.63 -23.05 0.31
C PRO A 402 -0.28 -21.78 1.10
N ALA A 403 -0.06 -21.87 2.42
CA ALA A 403 0.33 -20.69 3.22
C ALA A 403 1.75 -20.20 2.87
N LEU A 404 2.69 -21.12 2.64
CA LEU A 404 4.07 -20.79 2.25
C LEU A 404 4.14 -20.25 0.82
N GLU A 405 3.28 -20.75 -0.08
CA GLU A 405 3.14 -20.18 -1.42
C GLU A 405 2.60 -18.74 -1.33
N MET A 406 1.61 -18.47 -0.48
CA MET A 406 1.14 -17.11 -0.25
C MET A 406 2.20 -16.22 0.40
N LEU A 407 3.04 -16.78 1.27
CA LEU A 407 4.19 -16.08 1.82
C LEU A 407 5.11 -15.56 0.72
N TYR A 408 5.34 -16.35 -0.33
CA TYR A 408 6.10 -15.92 -1.50
C TYR A 408 5.38 -14.82 -2.29
N VAL A 409 4.09 -14.98 -2.55
CA VAL A 409 3.27 -13.97 -3.26
C VAL A 409 3.32 -12.61 -2.58
N TRP A 410 3.34 -12.58 -1.24
CA TRP A 410 3.42 -11.36 -0.43
C TRP A 410 4.84 -10.97 -0.02
N ASN A 411 5.86 -11.56 -0.66
CA ASN A 411 7.28 -11.25 -0.46
C ASN A 411 7.79 -11.47 0.98
N GLY A 412 7.15 -12.37 1.73
CA GLY A 412 7.45 -12.66 3.13
C GLY A 412 8.83 -13.32 3.35
N PHE A 413 9.40 -13.98 2.34
CA PHE A 413 10.74 -14.56 2.42
C PHE A 413 11.86 -13.51 2.57
N THR A 414 11.58 -12.22 2.30
CA THR A 414 12.52 -11.12 2.61
C THR A 414 12.63 -10.85 4.11
N VAL A 415 11.54 -11.04 4.85
CA VAL A 415 11.47 -10.92 6.31
C VAL A 415 12.03 -12.18 6.96
N VAL A 416 11.54 -13.36 6.55
CA VAL A 416 11.99 -14.63 7.14
C VAL A 416 13.48 -14.85 6.91
N GLY A 417 14.03 -14.44 5.76
CA GLY A 417 15.46 -14.53 5.49
C GLY A 417 16.35 -13.75 6.46
N LYS A 418 15.81 -12.80 7.24
CA LYS A 418 16.53 -12.11 8.34
C LYS A 418 16.60 -12.94 9.62
N ARG A 419 15.88 -14.07 9.68
CA ARG A 419 15.77 -14.99 10.80
C ARG A 419 16.13 -16.42 10.35
N PRO A 420 17.42 -16.79 10.42
CA PRO A 420 17.88 -18.12 10.00
C PRO A 420 17.15 -19.26 10.70
N ASP A 421 16.82 -19.09 11.99
CA ASP A 421 16.06 -20.04 12.79
C ASP A 421 14.67 -20.36 12.20
N LEU A 422 13.94 -19.32 11.79
CA LEU A 422 12.63 -19.47 11.14
C LEU A 422 12.78 -20.01 9.72
N THR A 423 13.82 -19.57 9.00
CA THR A 423 14.10 -20.04 7.63
C THR A 423 14.39 -21.55 7.60
N GLU A 424 15.18 -22.07 8.55
CA GLU A 424 15.42 -23.51 8.71
C GLU A 424 14.12 -24.26 9.06
N SER A 425 13.28 -23.70 9.93
CA SER A 425 12.00 -24.31 10.28
C SER A 425 11.06 -24.44 9.08
N ILE A 426 10.99 -23.40 8.22
CA ILE A 426 10.26 -23.47 6.95
C ILE A 426 10.89 -24.49 6.00
N LEU A 427 12.22 -24.55 5.94
CA LEU A 427 12.95 -25.51 5.09
C LEU A 427 12.57 -26.95 5.46
N THR A 428 12.47 -27.29 6.75
CA THR A 428 12.04 -28.62 7.20
C THR A 428 10.61 -28.96 6.74
N ILE A 429 9.68 -28.00 6.76
CA ILE A 429 8.32 -28.21 6.24
C ILE A 429 8.37 -28.51 4.74
N LEU A 430 9.18 -27.78 3.98
CA LEU A 430 9.32 -27.94 2.53
C LEU A 430 9.99 -29.27 2.16
N GLU A 431 10.98 -29.72 2.94
CA GLU A 431 11.61 -31.03 2.77
C GLU A 431 10.61 -32.17 3.01
N LYS A 432 9.78 -32.06 4.05
CA LYS A 432 8.70 -33.03 4.29
C LYS A 432 7.67 -33.04 3.15
N ALA A 433 7.29 -31.88 2.63
CA ALA A 433 6.37 -31.78 1.50
C ALA A 433 6.98 -32.37 0.21
N GLU A 434 8.29 -32.18 -0.02
CA GLU A 434 9.02 -32.79 -1.13
C GLU A 434 9.03 -34.32 -1.03
N GLU A 435 9.26 -34.87 0.17
CA GLU A 435 9.20 -36.33 0.41
C GLU A 435 7.80 -36.89 0.12
N GLN A 436 6.75 -36.23 0.63
CA GLN A 436 5.37 -36.61 0.38
C GLN A 436 5.02 -36.60 -1.11
N LEU A 437 5.46 -35.58 -1.85
CA LEU A 437 5.25 -35.52 -3.29
C LEU A 437 6.08 -36.57 -4.04
N ARG A 438 7.27 -36.94 -3.56
CA ARG A 438 8.07 -37.98 -4.24
C ARG A 438 7.47 -39.37 -4.05
N ASP A 439 6.91 -39.62 -2.88
CA ASP A 439 6.42 -40.95 -2.46
C ASP A 439 4.91 -41.12 -2.71
N ASP A 440 4.27 -40.16 -3.40
CA ASP A 440 2.85 -40.16 -3.77
C ASP A 440 2.54 -41.29 -4.79
N PRO A 441 1.70 -42.29 -4.43
CA PRO A 441 1.39 -43.41 -5.30
C PRO A 441 0.41 -43.07 -6.43
N ASP A 442 -0.32 -41.94 -6.35
CA ASP A 442 -1.33 -41.54 -7.33
C ASP A 442 -1.21 -40.03 -7.70
N PRO A 443 -0.17 -39.67 -8.48
CA PRO A 443 0.13 -38.28 -8.78
C PRO A 443 -0.97 -37.63 -9.63
N SER A 444 -1.53 -36.55 -9.10
CA SER A 444 -2.55 -35.75 -9.80
C SER A 444 -2.00 -35.00 -11.02
N GLU A 445 -2.89 -34.42 -11.84
CA GLU A 445 -2.51 -33.55 -12.96
C GLU A 445 -1.68 -32.31 -12.54
N TYR A 446 -1.72 -31.94 -11.25
CA TYR A 446 -0.98 -30.80 -10.69
C TYR A 446 0.33 -31.19 -10.02
N HIS A 447 0.70 -32.47 -10.02
CA HIS A 447 1.84 -32.98 -9.28
C HIS A 447 3.17 -32.30 -9.68
N VAL A 448 3.37 -32.04 -10.97
CA VAL A 448 4.56 -31.31 -11.47
C VAL A 448 4.56 -29.86 -10.99
N ASP A 449 3.39 -29.19 -11.01
CA ASP A 449 3.24 -27.82 -10.52
C ASP A 449 3.59 -27.73 -9.03
N ASP A 450 3.14 -28.71 -8.23
CA ASP A 450 3.39 -28.74 -6.78
C ASP A 450 4.86 -29.03 -6.45
N GLN A 451 5.50 -29.94 -7.18
CA GLN A 451 6.95 -30.16 -7.09
C GLN A 451 7.72 -28.87 -7.42
N CYS A 452 7.34 -28.15 -8.48
CA CYS A 452 7.99 -26.89 -8.82
C CYS A 452 7.79 -25.81 -7.76
N VAL A 453 6.61 -25.70 -7.16
CA VAL A 453 6.36 -24.74 -6.07
C VAL A 453 7.23 -25.09 -4.86
N VAL A 454 7.24 -26.35 -4.41
CA VAL A 454 8.05 -26.77 -3.26
C VAL A 454 9.53 -26.53 -3.52
N GLN A 455 10.06 -26.88 -4.71
CA GLN A 455 11.45 -26.62 -5.07
C GLN A 455 11.78 -25.13 -5.12
N LEU A 456 10.88 -24.29 -5.65
CA LEU A 456 11.09 -22.84 -5.67
C LEU A 456 11.23 -22.29 -4.25
N LEU A 457 10.27 -22.61 -3.37
CA LEU A 457 10.28 -22.14 -1.98
C LEU A 457 11.49 -22.68 -1.21
N LYS A 458 11.86 -23.94 -1.44
CA LYS A 458 13.04 -24.58 -0.86
C LYS A 458 14.31 -23.86 -1.29
N GLY A 459 14.45 -23.57 -2.58
CA GLY A 459 15.55 -22.81 -3.14
C GLY A 459 15.66 -21.40 -2.54
N LEU A 460 14.52 -20.74 -2.27
CA LEU A 460 14.50 -19.44 -1.59
C LEU A 460 15.04 -19.54 -0.16
N CYS A 461 14.59 -20.52 0.65
CA CYS A 461 15.14 -20.74 1.99
C CYS A 461 16.65 -21.00 1.96
N LEU A 462 17.09 -21.93 1.11
CA LEU A 462 18.49 -22.31 0.96
C LEU A 462 19.35 -21.11 0.54
N ARG A 463 18.84 -20.25 -0.34
CA ARG A 463 19.51 -19.00 -0.74
C ARG A 463 19.69 -18.06 0.45
N GLN A 464 18.64 -17.83 1.25
CA GLN A 464 18.72 -16.96 2.42
C GLN A 464 19.68 -17.51 3.49
N LEU A 465 19.79 -18.84 3.60
CA LEU A 465 20.73 -19.53 4.48
C LEU A 465 22.17 -19.59 3.92
N GLY A 466 22.43 -19.03 2.74
CA GLY A 466 23.75 -19.07 2.10
C GLY A 466 24.14 -20.42 1.47
N ARG A 467 23.23 -21.39 1.41
CA ARG A 467 23.44 -22.72 0.80
C ARG A 467 23.22 -22.68 -0.72
N LEU A 468 24.04 -21.87 -1.41
CA LEU A 468 23.80 -21.45 -2.80
C LEU A 468 23.78 -22.61 -3.82
N VAL A 469 24.62 -23.63 -3.65
CA VAL A 469 24.68 -24.77 -4.58
C VAL A 469 23.40 -25.60 -4.53
N GLN A 470 22.86 -25.82 -3.33
CA GLN A 470 21.60 -26.54 -3.16
C GLN A 470 20.43 -25.71 -3.70
N ALA A 471 20.43 -24.40 -3.43
CA ALA A 471 19.43 -23.47 -3.98
C ALA A 471 19.43 -23.48 -5.52
N GLU A 472 20.61 -23.47 -6.14
CA GLU A 472 20.76 -23.55 -7.59
C GLU A 472 20.17 -24.85 -8.16
N SER A 473 20.39 -25.98 -7.49
CA SER A 473 19.81 -27.27 -7.91
C SER A 473 18.27 -27.21 -7.91
N CYS A 474 17.67 -26.64 -6.87
CA CYS A 474 16.23 -26.43 -6.80
C CYS A 474 15.71 -25.53 -7.93
N PHE A 475 16.38 -24.40 -8.22
CA PHE A 475 15.95 -23.50 -9.29
C PHE A 475 16.12 -24.12 -10.68
N ASN A 476 17.20 -24.86 -10.93
CA ASN A 476 17.39 -25.58 -12.19
C ASN A 476 16.32 -26.65 -12.41
N HIS A 477 15.88 -27.32 -11.34
CA HIS A 477 14.74 -28.24 -11.40
C HIS A 477 13.47 -27.53 -11.91
N VAL A 478 13.15 -26.37 -11.35
CA VAL A 478 11.99 -25.56 -11.77
C VAL A 478 12.12 -25.11 -13.23
N ILE A 479 13.29 -24.62 -13.64
CA ILE A 479 13.55 -24.15 -15.02
C ILE A 479 13.37 -25.30 -16.02
N SER A 480 13.90 -26.48 -15.72
CA SER A 480 13.83 -27.64 -16.61
C SER A 480 12.39 -28.10 -16.89
N ARG A 481 11.44 -27.74 -16.03
CA ARG A 481 10.02 -28.13 -16.11
C ARG A 481 9.10 -26.95 -16.46
N CYS A 482 9.66 -25.77 -16.68
CA CYS A 482 8.93 -24.52 -16.87
C CYS A 482 7.96 -24.55 -18.07
N GLY A 483 8.27 -25.32 -19.12
CA GLY A 483 7.39 -25.53 -20.27
C GLY A 483 6.08 -26.28 -19.96
N HIS A 484 5.96 -26.91 -18.79
CA HIS A 484 4.79 -27.67 -18.35
C HIS A 484 3.99 -26.95 -17.26
N LEU A 485 4.41 -25.76 -16.80
CA LEU A 485 3.75 -25.02 -15.73
C LEU A 485 2.43 -24.41 -16.22
N ASN A 486 1.31 -24.84 -15.62
CA ASN A 486 -0.01 -24.27 -15.91
C ASN A 486 -0.27 -22.95 -15.16
N THR A 487 0.64 -22.51 -14.28
CA THR A 487 0.33 -21.53 -13.23
C THR A 487 1.00 -20.16 -13.41
N LEU A 488 0.31 -19.10 -12.98
CA LEU A 488 0.69 -17.67 -13.08
C LEU A 488 2.01 -17.29 -12.36
N ILE A 489 2.63 -18.24 -11.65
CA ILE A 489 3.88 -18.05 -10.89
C ILE A 489 5.05 -17.66 -11.82
N VAL A 490 4.90 -17.91 -13.13
CA VAL A 490 5.85 -17.56 -14.19
C VAL A 490 6.30 -16.08 -14.16
N LEU A 491 5.45 -15.11 -13.78
CA LEU A 491 5.85 -13.70 -13.83
C LEU A 491 6.86 -13.26 -12.74
N ASN A 492 6.75 -13.79 -11.52
CA ASN A 492 7.73 -13.50 -10.45
C ASN A 492 8.88 -14.52 -10.44
N ILE A 493 8.62 -15.79 -10.78
CA ILE A 493 9.66 -16.83 -10.96
C ILE A 493 10.71 -16.36 -11.97
N PHE A 494 10.29 -15.86 -13.14
CA PHE A 494 11.23 -15.41 -14.15
C PHE A 494 12.07 -14.23 -13.66
N LEU A 495 11.49 -13.26 -12.93
CA LEU A 495 12.26 -12.12 -12.43
C LEU A 495 13.30 -12.55 -11.39
N ASP A 496 12.92 -13.35 -10.39
CA ASP A 496 13.84 -13.79 -9.33
C ASP A 496 14.95 -14.70 -9.86
N ILE A 497 14.60 -15.60 -10.79
CA ILE A 497 15.55 -16.51 -11.45
C ILE A 497 16.49 -15.72 -12.39
N ILE A 498 15.98 -14.75 -13.15
CA ILE A 498 16.80 -13.88 -14.02
C ILE A 498 17.73 -13.01 -13.17
N VAL A 499 17.25 -12.44 -12.06
CA VAL A 499 18.07 -11.63 -11.14
C VAL A 499 19.15 -12.49 -10.50
N TYR A 500 18.84 -13.72 -10.08
CA TYR A 500 19.84 -14.66 -9.55
C TYR A 500 20.90 -15.03 -10.62
N MET A 501 20.48 -15.34 -11.84
CA MET A 501 21.40 -15.64 -12.95
C MET A 501 22.24 -14.42 -13.36
N ALA A 502 21.67 -13.22 -13.35
CA ALA A 502 22.37 -11.97 -13.62
C ALA A 502 23.42 -11.65 -12.54
N PHE A 503 23.10 -11.90 -11.26
CA PHE A 503 24.03 -11.72 -10.14
C PHE A 503 25.25 -12.65 -10.25
N ARG A 504 25.06 -13.87 -10.79
CA ARG A 504 26.16 -14.81 -11.07
C ARG A 504 26.98 -14.43 -12.31
N SER A 505 26.36 -13.84 -13.33
CA SER A 505 27.08 -13.30 -14.50
C SER A 505 28.04 -12.18 -14.11
N ILE A 506 27.69 -11.37 -13.09
CA ILE A 506 28.52 -10.28 -12.57
C ILE A 506 29.67 -10.83 -11.68
N ASN A 507 29.44 -11.94 -10.97
CA ASN A 507 30.43 -12.56 -10.07
C ASN A 507 31.24 -13.72 -10.69
N GLY A 508 31.18 -13.90 -12.01
CA GLY A 508 32.13 -14.69 -12.80
C GLY A 508 31.79 -16.17 -12.99
N LYS A 509 31.35 -16.52 -14.22
CA LYS A 509 31.92 -17.60 -15.07
C LYS A 509 31.05 -18.07 -16.26
N TYR A 510 29.84 -17.56 -16.50
CA TYR A 510 29.05 -17.99 -17.67
C TYR A 510 28.32 -16.83 -18.37
N LYS A 511 28.48 -16.75 -19.70
CA LYS A 511 27.70 -15.89 -20.61
C LYS A 511 26.29 -16.49 -20.76
N ILE A 512 25.25 -15.69 -20.53
CA ILE A 512 23.88 -16.06 -20.87
C ILE A 512 23.71 -15.85 -22.38
N ASP A 513 23.44 -16.93 -23.13
CA ASP A 513 23.08 -16.85 -24.55
C ASP A 513 21.64 -16.33 -24.68
N SER A 514 21.48 -15.22 -25.40
CA SER A 514 20.24 -14.43 -25.47
C SER A 514 19.21 -15.02 -26.45
N LYS A 515 18.74 -16.23 -26.19
CA LYS A 515 17.54 -16.80 -26.85
C LYS A 515 16.65 -17.57 -25.88
N ILE A 516 15.89 -16.84 -25.06
CA ILE A 516 14.55 -17.22 -24.56
C ILE A 516 13.70 -15.95 -24.53
#